data_AF-A0A562K628-F1
#
_entry.id   AF-A0A562K628-F1
#
_cell.length_a   1.000
_cell.length_b   1.000
_cell.length_c   1.000
_cell.angle_alpha   90.00
_cell.angle_beta   90.00
_cell.angle_gamma   90.00
#
_symmetry.space_group_name_H-M   'P 1'
#
loop_
_entity.id
_entity.type
_entity.pdbx_description
1 polymer ?
#
loop_
_entity_poly.entity_id
_entity_poly.type
_entity_poly.pdbx_seq_one_letter_code
_entity_poly.pdbx_strand_id
1 'polypeptide(L)' 'MTTTSTTIKQLYIEIDHLRQKMISVGKRKGLSHPETLMYSEKLDQLIYKVQRSKYIL' A
#
# COMPACT_ATOMS: atom_id res chain seq x y z
N MET A 1 -19.56 9.70 16.64
CA MET A 1 -18.60 10.44 15.78
C MET A 1 -17.24 9.72 15.82
N THR A 2 -16.49 9.68 14.70
CA THR A 2 -15.08 9.20 14.49
C THR A 2 -14.79 7.87 13.74
N THR A 3 -15.71 7.32 12.93
CA THR A 3 -15.42 6.09 12.15
C THR A 3 -14.46 6.28 10.95
N THR A 4 -14.38 7.46 10.35
CA THR A 4 -13.56 7.73 9.16
C THR A 4 -12.05 7.82 9.43
N SER A 5 -11.65 8.27 10.63
CA SER A 5 -10.23 8.45 10.97
C SER A 5 -9.50 7.11 11.17
N THR A 6 -10.19 6.12 11.73
CA THR A 6 -9.62 4.80 12.04
C THR A 6 -9.34 4.00 10.76
N THR A 7 -10.26 4.04 9.79
CA THR A 7 -10.11 3.33 8.51
C THR A 7 -8.96 3.86 7.68
N ILE A 8 -8.77 5.18 7.64
CA ILE A 8 -7.64 5.80 6.90
C ILE A 8 -6.30 5.44 7.57
N LYS A 9 -6.23 5.46 8.90
CA LYS A 9 -5.02 5.03 9.63
C LYS A 9 -4.67 3.56 9.36
N GLN A 10 -5.67 2.67 9.32
CA GLN A 10 -5.46 1.27 8.98
C GLN A 10 -4.91 1.10 7.55
N LEU A 11 -5.44 1.86 6.59
CA LEU A 11 -4.92 1.86 5.21
C LEU A 11 -3.46 2.32 5.15
N TYR A 12 -3.08 3.35 5.92
CA TYR A 12 -1.68 3.79 5.99
C TYR A 12 -0.75 2.74 6.59
N ILE A 13 -1.19 2.03 7.64
CA ILE A 13 -0.42 0.91 8.23
C ILE A 13 -0.23 -0.21 7.20
N GLU A 14 -1.29 -0.55 6.47
CA GLU A 14 -1.24 -1.60 5.46
C GLU A 14 -0.33 -1.23 4.28
N ILE A 15 -0.36 0.04 3.85
CA ILE A 15 0.57 0.59 2.85
C ILE A 15 2.02 0.47 3.32
N ASP A 16 2.32 0.86 4.56
CA ASP A 16 3.69 0.78 5.09
C ASP A 16 4.18 -0.67 5.18
N HIS A 17 3.34 -1.57 5.69
CA HIS A 17 3.64 -3.00 5.74
C HIS A 17 3.90 -3.59 4.34
N LEU A 18 3.08 -3.25 3.35
CA LEU A 18 3.29 -3.71 1.97
C LEU A 18 4.55 -3.11 1.35
N ARG A 19 4.87 -1.86 1.64
CA ARG A 19 6.09 -1.19 1.20
C ARG A 19 7.34 -1.90 1.75
N GLN A 20 7.35 -2.21 3.05
CA GLN A 20 8.45 -2.95 3.67
C GLN A 20 8.63 -4.34 3.06
N LYS A 21 7.53 -5.05 2.78
CA LYS A 21 7.56 -6.35 2.10
C LYS A 21 8.12 -6.22 0.68
N MET A 22 7.65 -5.24 -0.10
CA MET A 22 8.15 -4.99 -1.45
C MET A 22 9.65 -4.69 -1.46
N ILE A 23 10.13 -3.84 -0.54
CA ILE A 23 11.56 -3.53 -0.41
C ILE A 23 12.35 -4.78 -0.02
N SER A 24 11.85 -5.56 0.93
CA SER A 24 12.51 -6.80 1.38
C SER A 24 12.61 -7.83 0.27
N VAL A 25 11.56 -8.01 -0.54
CA VAL A 25 11.56 -8.94 -1.68
C VAL A 25 12.37 -8.38 -2.84
N GLY A 26 12.28 -7.08 -3.13
CA GLY A 26 13.10 -6.42 -4.14
C GLY A 26 14.60 -6.52 -3.85
N LYS A 27 15.00 -6.42 -2.58
CA LYS A 27 16.39 -6.63 -2.14
C LYS A 27 16.84 -8.09 -2.26
N ARG A 28 15.95 -9.05 -2.00
CA ARG A 28 16.29 -10.49 -2.00
C ARG A 28 16.21 -11.14 -3.38
N LYS A 29 15.23 -10.77 -4.20
CA LYS A 29 14.87 -11.43 -5.46
C LYS A 29 15.01 -10.53 -6.68
N GLY A 30 15.20 -9.23 -6.48
CA GLY A 30 15.26 -8.23 -7.54
C GLY A 30 13.93 -7.51 -7.76
N LEU A 31 14.01 -6.32 -8.37
CA LEU A 31 12.85 -5.48 -8.64
C LEU A 31 11.94 -6.06 -9.74
N SER A 32 12.52 -6.78 -10.70
CA SER A 32 11.78 -7.44 -11.78
C SER A 32 11.20 -8.81 -11.39
N HIS A 33 11.40 -9.24 -10.15
CA HIS A 33 10.83 -10.51 -9.69
C HIS A 33 9.28 -10.39 -9.65
N PRO A 34 8.53 -11.39 -10.15
CA PRO A 34 7.06 -11.35 -10.18
C PRO A 34 6.43 -11.02 -8.83
N GLU A 35 7.02 -11.50 -7.75
CA GLU A 35 6.59 -11.21 -6.39
C GLU A 35 6.78 -9.74 -5.99
N THR A 36 7.88 -9.10 -6.41
CA THR A 36 8.12 -7.66 -6.18
C THR A 36 7.13 -6.83 -7.00
N LEU A 37 6.86 -7.22 -8.25
CA LEU A 37 5.86 -6.58 -9.11
C LEU A 37 4.45 -6.71 -8.54
N MET A 38 4.06 -7.89 -8.06
CA MET A 38 2.76 -8.11 -7.40
C MET A 38 2.60 -7.21 -6.17
N TYR A 39 3.66 -7.03 -5.37
CA TYR A 39 3.60 -6.10 -4.24
C TYR A 39 3.51 -4.65 -4.68
N SER A 40 4.17 -4.28 -5.79
CA SER A 40 4.04 -2.94 -6.39
C SER A 40 2.61 -2.66 -6.84
N GLU A 41 1.97 -3.59 -7.54
CA GLU A 41 0.58 -3.44 -7.99
C GLU A 41 -0.41 -3.32 -6.82
N LYS A 42 -0.24 -4.15 -5.78
CA LYS A 42 -1.08 -4.07 -4.57
C LYS A 42 -0.88 -2.75 -3.82
N LEU A 43 0.35 -2.26 -3.73
CA LEU A 43 0.66 -0.99 -3.09
C LEU A 43 -0.01 0.17 -3.85
N ASP A 44 0.05 0.15 -5.18
CA ASP A 44 -0.56 1.16 -6.05
C ASP A 44 -2.09 1.21 -5.88
N GLN A 45 -2.75 0.05 -5.82
CA GLN A 45 -4.18 -0.04 -5.54
C GLN A 45 -4.58 0.55 -4.17
N LEU A 46 -3.77 0.31 -3.13
CA LEU A 46 -4.03 0.88 -1.80
C LEU A 46 -3.84 2.41 -1.79
N ILE A 47 -2.78 2.89 -2.44
CA ILE A 47 -2.53 4.33 -2.58
C ILE A 47 -3.68 4.98 -3.35
N TYR A 48 -4.14 4.37 -4.44
CA TYR A 48 -5.27 4.85 -5.22
C TYR A 48 -6.56 4.90 -4.40
N LYS A 49 -6.85 3.89 -3.57
CA LYS A 49 -8.01 3.90 -2.65
C LYS A 49 -7.95 5.06 -1.65
N VAL A 50 -6.78 5.32 -1.08
CA VAL A 50 -6.57 6.44 -0.14
C VAL A 50 -6.71 7.79 -0.85
N GLN A 51 -6.10 7.94 -2.03
CA GLN A 51 -6.22 9.17 -2.82
C GLN A 51 -7.65 9.43 -3.24
N ARG A 52 -8.35 8.43 -3.79
CA ARG A 52 -9.76 8.54 -4.17
C ARG A 52 -10.65 8.91 -2.98
N SER A 53 -10.36 8.38 -1.80
CA SER A 53 -11.09 8.76 -0.58
C SER A 53 -10.81 10.20 -0.13
N LYS A 54 -9.67 10.80 -0.51
CA LYS A 54 -9.34 12.21 -0.26
C LYS A 54 -10.02 13.19 -1.23
N TYR A 55 -10.41 12.74 -2.44
CA TYR A 55 -11.02 13.60 -3.47
C TYR A 55 -12.56 13.65 -3.44
N ILE A 56 -13.20 12.90 -2.52
CA ILE A 56 -14.66 12.88 -2.35
C ILE A 56 -15.10 13.72 -1.11
N LEU A 57 -14.16 14.39 -0.45
CA LEU A 57 -14.39 15.37 0.63
C LEU A 57 -14.03 16.77 0.14
#